data_AF-A0A2E6HM08-F1
#
_entry.id   AF-A0A2E6HM08-F1
#
_cell.length_a   1.000
_cell.length_b   1.000
_cell.length_c   1.000
_cell.angle_alpha   90.00
_cell.angle_beta   90.00
_cell.angle_gamma   90.00
#
_symmetry.space_group_name_H-M   'P 1'
#
loop_
_entity.id
_entity.type
_entity.pdbx_description
1 polymer ?
#
loop_
_entity_poly.entity_id
_entity_poly.type
_entity_poly.pdbx_seq_one_letter_code
_entity_poly.pdbx_strand_id
1 'polypeptide(L)'
;MNNQLFTEDGEFDLGQLIRLLYKGRNAVVKNSIIFAIILTFISYLQTPLYTSTISIFKINENNISLLSGDIGSILGGSDNTLNERLQIDIKDIILSENLSKKIVNNNWEHTKNENLMKFWELDKPGFLSNLFSNNENKSNLKNRKVEAVALEEFSKRIKINENLKTGLVTITLSMENRELSVEILNYINNFILDFSSSNIFTLADKEIQYLNQRIDLVDLELEDSKNNLILFLEANKDYLQSPSLNRQYQDLKQILLFKESIMITLLQQIEIAQLNKVKISPVVGILDHPSIAPKKSSPKRTLYLISGLLFGFIFSISMMIYRTLNRPYDY
;
A
#
# COMPACT_ATOMS: atom_id res chain seq x y z
N MET A 1 -7.25 9.63 -65.03
CA MET A 1 -7.78 8.68 -64.02
C MET A 1 -8.01 9.45 -62.73
N ASN A 2 -9.29 9.73 -62.42
CA ASN A 2 -9.71 10.52 -61.25
C ASN A 2 -9.21 9.88 -59.96
N ASN A 3 -8.33 10.58 -59.25
CA ASN A 3 -7.97 10.25 -57.86
C ASN A 3 -8.98 10.93 -56.93
N GLN A 4 -10.27 10.63 -57.06
CA GLN A 4 -11.31 11.47 -56.49
C GLN A 4 -11.62 11.26 -55.01
N LEU A 5 -11.25 10.21 -54.28
CA LEU A 5 -11.53 9.98 -52.84
C LEU A 5 -13.03 9.97 -52.40
N PHE A 6 -13.89 10.77 -53.02
CA PHE A 6 -15.32 10.81 -52.89
C PHE A 6 -15.98 10.34 -54.20
N THR A 7 -17.01 9.50 -54.11
CA THR A 7 -17.88 9.19 -55.25
C THR A 7 -18.72 10.42 -55.64
N GLU A 8 -19.37 10.39 -56.81
CA GLU A 8 -20.26 11.47 -57.26
C GLU A 8 -21.40 11.77 -56.26
N ASP A 9 -21.75 10.80 -55.41
CA ASP A 9 -22.74 10.91 -54.32
C ASP A 9 -22.18 11.47 -52.99
N GLY A 10 -20.89 11.84 -52.95
CA GLY A 10 -20.23 12.37 -51.76
C GLY A 10 -19.81 11.32 -50.72
N GLU A 11 -19.94 10.03 -51.02
CA GLU A 11 -19.51 8.95 -50.12
C GLU A 11 -18.00 8.70 -50.22
N PHE A 12 -17.39 8.32 -49.10
CA PHE A 12 -15.95 8.04 -49.01
C PHE A 12 -15.63 6.67 -49.63
N ASP A 13 -14.87 6.65 -50.73
CA ASP A 13 -14.52 5.43 -51.44
C ASP A 13 -13.26 4.77 -50.85
N LEU A 14 -13.48 3.74 -50.00
CA LEU A 14 -12.41 2.91 -49.40
C LEU A 14 -11.52 2.24 -50.46
N GLY A 15 -12.07 1.88 -51.61
CA GLY A 15 -11.33 1.24 -52.70
C GLY A 15 -10.33 2.20 -53.35
N GLN A 16 -10.72 3.47 -53.51
CA GLN A 16 -9.83 4.52 -53.99
C GLN A 16 -8.71 4.83 -52.99
N LEU A 17 -9.02 4.85 -51.68
CA LEU A 17 -8.00 5.05 -50.64
C LEU A 17 -6.93 3.95 -50.67
N ILE A 18 -7.33 2.68 -50.83
CA ILE A 18 -6.40 1.55 -50.94
C ILE A 18 -5.50 1.68 -52.17
N ARG A 19 -6.06 2.05 -53.33
CA ARG A 19 -5.28 2.31 -54.55
C ARG A 19 -4.30 3.47 -54.38
N LEU A 20 -4.72 4.51 -53.67
CA LEU A 20 -3.89 5.68 -53.39
C LEU A 20 -2.72 5.32 -52.48
N LEU A 21 -2.97 4.51 -51.45
CA LEU A 21 -1.93 3.96 -50.56
C LEU A 21 -0.96 3.06 -51.32
N TYR A 22 -1.46 2.22 -52.21
CA TYR A 22 -0.61 1.33 -53.01
C TYR A 22 0.29 2.13 -53.97
N LYS A 23 -0.23 3.21 -54.57
CA LYS A 23 0.54 4.12 -55.44
C LYS A 23 1.58 4.92 -54.64
N GLY A 24 1.24 5.31 -53.40
CA GLY A 24 2.11 6.04 -52.48
C GLY A 24 2.98 5.17 -51.56
N ARG A 25 3.02 3.85 -51.75
CA ARG A 25 3.60 2.89 -50.78
C ARG A 25 5.03 3.21 -50.35
N ASN A 26 5.87 3.70 -51.26
CA ASN A 26 7.26 4.04 -50.94
C ASN A 26 7.35 5.25 -49.99
N ALA A 27 6.43 6.22 -50.11
CA ALA A 27 6.37 7.37 -49.22
C ALA A 27 5.86 6.96 -47.83
N VAL A 28 4.85 6.08 -47.78
CA VAL A 28 4.33 5.52 -46.52
C VAL A 28 5.41 4.75 -45.77
N VAL A 29 6.09 3.82 -46.46
CA VAL A 29 7.18 3.03 -45.86
C VAL A 29 8.32 3.92 -45.40
N LYS A 30 8.75 4.90 -46.21
CA LYS A 30 9.83 5.82 -45.83
C LYS A 30 9.48 6.64 -44.57
N ASN A 31 8.27 7.19 -44.52
CA ASN A 31 7.82 7.97 -43.36
C ASN A 31 7.70 7.10 -42.10
N SER A 32 7.11 5.91 -42.21
CA SER A 32 7.04 4.95 -41.09
C SER A 32 8.43 4.57 -40.56
N ILE A 33 9.41 4.34 -41.44
CA ILE A 33 10.79 4.05 -41.04
C ILE A 33 11.42 5.24 -40.32
N ILE A 34 11.23 6.48 -40.82
CA ILE A 34 11.76 7.69 -40.17
C ILE A 34 11.20 7.84 -38.75
N PHE A 35 9.89 7.69 -38.57
CA PHE A 35 9.26 7.77 -37.25
C PHE A 35 9.72 6.65 -36.32
N ALA A 36 9.90 5.42 -36.84
CA ALA A 36 10.46 4.33 -36.08
C ALA A 36 11.90 4.61 -35.62
N ILE A 37 12.75 5.17 -36.48
CA ILE A 37 14.12 5.58 -36.11
C ILE A 37 14.09 6.67 -35.04
N ILE A 38 13.24 7.69 -35.19
CA ILE A 38 13.12 8.78 -34.20
C ILE A 38 12.66 8.25 -32.84
N LEU A 39 11.60 7.44 -32.79
CA LEU A 39 11.07 6.93 -31.52
C LEU A 39 11.99 5.89 -30.86
N THR A 40 12.66 5.06 -31.64
CA THR A 40 13.69 4.18 -31.10
C THR A 40 14.88 4.98 -30.56
N PHE A 41 15.30 6.04 -31.24
CA PHE A 41 16.35 6.95 -30.75
C PHE A 41 15.95 7.62 -29.42
N ILE A 42 14.70 8.11 -29.31
CA ILE A 42 14.16 8.65 -28.05
C ILE A 42 14.20 7.60 -26.93
N SER A 43 13.89 6.34 -27.23
CA SER A 43 14.00 5.24 -26.26
C SER A 43 15.44 4.98 -25.77
N TYR A 44 16.47 5.42 -26.48
CA TYR A 44 17.87 5.35 -26.01
C TYR A 44 18.25 6.51 -25.09
N LEU A 45 17.58 7.66 -25.21
CA LEU A 45 17.77 8.80 -24.30
C LEU A 45 17.09 8.58 -22.94
N GLN A 46 16.03 7.80 -22.89
CA GLN A 46 15.31 7.52 -21.64
C GLN A 46 16.15 6.66 -20.69
N THR A 47 16.13 7.01 -19.40
CA THR A 47 16.85 6.28 -18.36
C THR A 47 16.38 4.81 -18.27
N PRO A 48 17.31 3.84 -18.25
CA PRO A 48 16.94 2.44 -18.09
C PRO A 48 16.49 2.20 -16.65
N LEU A 49 15.42 1.42 -16.48
CA LEU A 49 14.95 1.00 -15.16
C LEU A 49 15.12 -0.51 -14.99
N TYR A 50 15.45 -0.91 -13.76
CA TYR A 50 15.63 -2.28 -13.30
C TYR A 50 14.59 -2.56 -12.23
N THR A 51 13.87 -3.68 -12.38
CA THR A 51 12.81 -4.08 -11.46
C THR A 51 13.26 -5.18 -10.54
N SER A 52 13.20 -4.96 -9.23
CA SER A 52 13.32 -6.02 -8.23
C SER A 52 11.98 -6.29 -7.57
N THR A 53 11.82 -7.51 -7.06
CA THR A 53 10.60 -7.98 -6.42
C THR A 53 10.90 -8.63 -5.09
N ILE A 54 10.02 -8.43 -4.11
CA ILE A 54 10.01 -9.14 -2.83
C ILE A 54 8.59 -9.68 -2.60
N SER A 55 8.52 -10.90 -2.07
CA SER A 55 7.28 -11.58 -1.77
C SER A 55 7.17 -11.80 -0.27
N ILE A 56 6.13 -11.25 0.34
CA ILE A 56 5.89 -11.27 1.77
C ILE A 56 4.50 -11.85 2.02
N PHE A 57 4.33 -12.69 3.03
CA PHE A 57 3.01 -13.18 3.42
C PHE A 57 2.72 -12.85 4.87
N LYS A 58 1.46 -12.57 5.16
CA LYS A 58 0.97 -12.48 6.54
C LYS A 58 0.84 -13.89 7.10
N ILE A 59 1.47 -14.14 8.24
CA ILE A 59 1.26 -15.36 9.00
C ILE A 59 -0.07 -15.19 9.74
N ASN A 60 -1.14 -15.81 9.20
CA ASN A 60 -2.41 -15.89 9.91
C ASN A 60 -2.27 -16.91 11.05
N GLU A 61 -2.31 -16.45 12.30
CA GLU A 61 -2.40 -17.30 13.48
C GLU A 61 -3.81 -17.93 13.62
N ASN A 62 -4.28 -18.63 12.58
CA ASN A 62 -5.52 -19.41 12.67
C ASN A 62 -5.33 -20.69 13.53
N ASN A 63 -4.12 -20.96 14.03
CA ASN A 63 -3.77 -22.20 14.72
C ASN A 63 -3.62 -22.07 16.25
N ILE A 64 -3.87 -20.89 16.84
CA ILE A 64 -3.81 -20.68 18.31
C ILE A 64 -5.24 -20.55 18.89
N SER A 65 -6.25 -21.13 18.24
CA SER A 65 -7.65 -21.11 18.70
C SER A 65 -8.03 -22.28 19.62
N LEU A 66 -7.11 -23.21 19.89
CA LEU A 66 -7.38 -24.41 20.68
C LEU A 66 -7.64 -24.15 22.18
N LEU A 67 -7.34 -22.94 22.69
CA LEU A 67 -7.61 -22.57 24.08
C LEU A 67 -8.71 -21.49 24.24
N SER A 68 -9.15 -20.87 23.14
CA SER A 68 -10.16 -19.79 23.16
C SER A 68 -11.56 -20.25 22.76
N GLY A 69 -11.70 -21.32 21.96
CA GLY A 69 -13.00 -21.76 21.43
C GLY A 69 -13.99 -22.27 22.48
N ASP A 70 -13.52 -22.94 23.53
CA ASP A 70 -14.41 -23.50 24.57
C ASP A 70 -14.75 -22.49 25.69
N ILE A 71 -13.95 -21.44 25.88
CA ILE A 71 -14.14 -20.47 26.96
C ILE A 71 -14.77 -19.16 26.44
N GLY A 72 -14.42 -18.73 25.22
CA GLY A 72 -14.96 -17.51 24.60
C GLY A 72 -16.45 -17.61 24.24
N SER A 73 -16.87 -18.77 23.73
CA SER A 73 -18.26 -19.06 23.37
C SER A 73 -19.20 -19.19 24.58
N ILE A 74 -18.68 -19.61 25.75
CA ILE A 74 -19.44 -19.72 27.00
C ILE A 74 -19.63 -18.35 27.69
N LEU A 75 -18.71 -17.40 27.46
CA LEU A 75 -18.68 -16.09 28.13
C LEU A 75 -19.26 -14.94 27.28
N GLY A 76 -19.90 -15.23 26.14
CA GLY A 76 -20.50 -14.21 25.27
C GLY A 76 -19.48 -13.31 24.55
N GLY A 77 -18.21 -13.73 24.52
CA GLY A 77 -17.14 -13.06 23.79
C GLY A 77 -17.16 -13.50 22.33
N SER A 78 -17.56 -12.59 21.44
CA SER A 78 -17.50 -12.78 19.99
C SER A 78 -16.08 -13.18 19.52
N ASP A 79 -15.92 -14.44 19.14
CA ASP A 79 -14.67 -15.15 18.79
C ASP A 79 -13.82 -14.54 17.65
N ASN A 80 -14.21 -13.42 17.03
CA ASN A 80 -13.48 -12.81 15.91
C ASN A 80 -12.88 -11.42 16.19
N THR A 81 -13.26 -10.73 17.27
CA THR A 81 -12.97 -9.28 17.38
C THR A 81 -11.56 -8.95 17.87
N LEU A 82 -10.88 -9.85 18.58
CA LEU A 82 -9.55 -9.56 19.14
C LEU A 82 -8.43 -9.78 18.11
N ASN A 83 -8.51 -10.86 17.33
CA ASN A 83 -7.57 -11.13 16.23
C ASN A 83 -7.72 -10.13 15.08
N GLU A 84 -8.91 -9.55 14.88
CA GLU A 84 -9.14 -8.47 13.91
C GLU A 84 -8.47 -7.14 14.27
N ARG A 85 -8.34 -6.80 15.55
CA ARG A 85 -7.74 -5.52 16.00
C ARG A 85 -6.23 -5.45 15.80
N LEU A 86 -5.57 -6.60 15.64
CA LEU A 86 -4.14 -6.71 15.36
C LEU A 86 -3.84 -6.89 13.86
N GLN A 87 -4.85 -6.81 12.99
CA GLN A 87 -4.65 -6.96 11.55
C GLN A 87 -4.05 -5.69 10.95
N ILE A 88 -2.73 -5.58 11.07
CA ILE A 88 -1.96 -4.62 10.30
C ILE A 88 -2.01 -5.05 8.83
N ASP A 89 -2.50 -4.17 7.95
CA ASP A 89 -2.40 -4.35 6.52
C ASP A 89 -0.99 -3.96 6.05
N ILE A 90 -0.25 -4.93 5.52
CA ILE A 90 1.10 -4.74 5.00
C ILE A 90 1.10 -3.69 3.87
N LYS A 91 0.05 -3.65 3.06
CA LYS A 91 -0.11 -2.69 1.97
C LYS A 91 -0.15 -1.25 2.49
N ASP A 92 -0.88 -1.01 3.58
CA ASP A 92 -1.00 0.31 4.19
C ASP A 92 0.33 0.78 4.80
N ILE A 93 1.14 -0.13 5.35
CA ILE A 93 2.50 0.18 5.79
C ILE A 93 3.35 0.64 4.61
N ILE A 94 3.32 -0.11 3.50
CA ILE A 94 4.15 0.17 2.33
C ILE A 94 3.75 1.50 1.68
N LEU A 95 2.44 1.78 1.58
CA LEU A 95 1.91 3.02 1.01
C LEU A 95 1.99 4.22 1.96
N SER A 96 2.44 4.02 3.20
CA SER A 96 2.54 5.09 4.18
C SER A 96 3.46 6.21 3.70
N GLU A 97 2.97 7.44 3.83
CA GLU A 97 3.77 8.64 3.54
C GLU A 97 5.02 8.71 4.42
N ASN A 98 4.95 8.21 5.67
CA ASN A 98 6.09 8.18 6.58
C ASN A 98 7.23 7.31 6.04
N LEU A 99 6.91 6.11 5.56
CA LEU A 99 7.88 5.22 4.94
C LEU A 99 8.44 5.85 3.66
N SER A 100 7.58 6.37 2.80
CA SER A 100 7.97 7.00 1.55
C SER A 100 8.91 8.19 1.77
N LYS A 101 8.63 9.04 2.77
CA LYS A 101 9.50 10.16 3.18
C LYS A 101 10.84 9.66 3.69
N LYS A 102 10.84 8.64 4.55
CA LYS A 102 12.08 8.02 5.02
C LYS A 102 12.93 7.50 3.86
N ILE A 103 12.32 6.85 2.87
CA ILE A 103 13.03 6.31 1.70
C ILE A 103 13.61 7.44 0.84
N VAL A 104 12.80 8.46 0.53
CA VAL A 104 13.21 9.58 -0.34
C VAL A 104 14.30 10.43 0.31
N ASN A 105 14.23 10.62 1.62
CA ASN A 105 15.18 11.43 2.40
C ASN A 105 16.39 10.62 2.90
N ASN A 106 16.42 9.30 2.69
CA ASN A 106 17.56 8.46 3.05
C ASN A 106 18.71 8.60 2.05
N ASN A 107 19.93 8.52 2.55
CA ASN A 107 21.14 8.44 1.74
C ASN A 107 21.40 6.97 1.38
N TRP A 108 21.49 6.66 0.10
CA TRP A 108 21.68 5.29 -0.38
C TRP A 108 23.12 5.03 -0.81
N GLU A 109 23.66 3.86 -0.52
CA GLU A 109 25.06 3.54 -0.86
C GLU A 109 25.25 3.54 -2.39
N HIS A 110 24.30 2.95 -3.11
CA HIS A 110 24.35 2.79 -4.56
C HIS A 110 23.94 4.07 -5.35
N THR A 111 23.71 5.19 -4.66
CA THR A 111 23.57 6.55 -5.23
C THR A 111 24.78 7.45 -4.92
N LYS A 112 25.90 6.89 -4.42
CA LYS A 112 27.04 7.63 -3.89
C LYS A 112 26.72 8.41 -2.61
N ASN A 113 25.90 7.82 -1.72
CA ASN A 113 25.43 8.41 -0.47
C ASN A 113 24.60 9.69 -0.66
N GLU A 114 23.84 9.77 -1.75
CA GLU A 114 22.95 10.88 -2.05
C GLU A 114 21.48 10.49 -1.87
N ASN A 115 20.64 11.46 -1.49
CA ASN A 115 19.20 11.25 -1.37
C ASN A 115 18.55 11.08 -2.74
N LEU A 116 17.40 10.41 -2.79
CA LEU A 116 16.66 10.22 -4.05
C LEU A 116 16.27 11.54 -4.70
N MET A 117 15.96 12.58 -3.90
CA MET A 117 15.69 13.93 -4.41
C MET A 117 16.85 14.50 -5.24
N LYS A 118 18.08 14.31 -4.75
CA LYS A 118 19.30 14.77 -5.41
C LYS A 118 19.68 13.87 -6.59
N PHE A 119 19.53 12.56 -6.42
CA PHE A 119 19.79 11.55 -7.44
C PHE A 119 18.89 11.73 -8.67
N TRP A 120 17.62 12.11 -8.48
CA TRP A 120 16.68 12.44 -9.55
C TRP A 120 16.80 13.88 -10.05
N GLU A 121 17.76 14.65 -9.54
CA GLU A 121 18.02 16.04 -9.92
C GLU A 121 16.80 16.98 -9.77
N LEU A 122 15.88 16.67 -8.85
CA LEU A 122 14.61 17.41 -8.67
C LEU A 122 14.80 18.82 -8.10
N ASP A 123 15.96 19.09 -7.52
CA ASP A 123 16.35 20.42 -7.03
C ASP A 123 16.73 21.39 -8.15
N LYS A 124 17.01 20.87 -9.35
CA LYS A 124 17.46 21.67 -10.48
C LYS A 124 16.26 22.27 -11.24
N PRO A 125 16.34 23.56 -11.63
CA PRO A 125 15.36 24.15 -12.53
C PRO A 125 15.27 23.34 -13.83
N GLY A 126 14.07 22.94 -14.25
CA GLY A 126 13.86 22.28 -15.54
C GLY A 126 14.28 23.17 -16.70
N PHE A 127 14.50 22.60 -17.90
CA PHE A 127 15.07 23.34 -19.03
C PHE A 127 14.27 24.60 -19.45
N LEU A 128 12.99 24.69 -19.07
CA LEU A 128 12.09 25.83 -19.35
C LEU A 128 11.88 26.79 -18.16
N SER A 129 12.34 26.47 -16.95
CA SER A 129 12.00 27.29 -15.79
C SER A 129 12.69 28.65 -15.79
N ASN A 130 13.80 28.82 -16.54
CA ASN A 130 14.45 30.11 -16.72
C ASN A 130 13.65 31.07 -17.59
N LEU A 131 12.66 30.60 -18.36
CA LEU A 131 11.82 31.44 -19.21
C LEU A 131 10.58 31.99 -18.48
N PHE A 132 10.16 31.39 -17.37
CA PHE A 132 8.90 31.70 -16.69
C PHE A 132 9.04 32.06 -15.21
N SER A 133 10.27 32.14 -14.68
CA SER A 133 10.48 32.39 -13.26
C SER A 133 10.53 33.88 -12.93
N ASN A 134 9.39 34.45 -12.57
CA ASN A 134 9.35 35.69 -11.79
C ASN A 134 9.76 35.37 -10.34
N ASN A 135 10.75 36.11 -9.85
CA ASN A 135 11.48 35.81 -8.64
C ASN A 135 10.66 36.17 -7.38
N GLU A 136 11.00 35.49 -6.29
CA GLU A 136 11.02 35.94 -4.89
C GLU A 136 10.35 35.01 -3.87
N ASN A 137 11.15 34.70 -2.84
CA ASN A 137 10.82 34.19 -1.51
C ASN A 137 10.21 32.78 -1.41
N LYS A 138 11.02 31.73 -1.68
CA LYS A 138 10.54 30.33 -1.69
C LYS A 138 11.53 29.27 -1.17
N SER A 139 12.52 29.52 -0.31
CA SER A 139 13.45 28.44 0.10
C SER A 139 12.74 27.27 0.82
N ASN A 140 11.91 27.54 1.84
CA ASN A 140 11.17 26.50 2.57
C ASN A 140 9.98 25.92 1.77
N LEU A 141 9.31 26.74 0.94
CA LEU A 141 8.28 26.26 0.02
C LEU A 141 8.88 25.39 -1.09
N LYS A 142 10.11 25.67 -1.54
CA LYS A 142 10.81 24.90 -2.56
C LYS A 142 11.12 23.51 -2.03
N ASN A 143 11.65 23.37 -0.82
CA ASN A 143 11.98 22.05 -0.25
C ASN A 143 10.74 21.16 -0.09
N ARG A 144 9.62 21.70 0.43
CA ARG A 144 8.36 20.93 0.52
C ARG A 144 7.82 20.51 -0.85
N LYS A 145 7.98 21.36 -1.87
CA LYS A 145 7.58 21.03 -3.25
C LYS A 145 8.47 19.96 -3.86
N VAL A 146 9.78 20.04 -3.67
CA VAL A 146 10.72 19.03 -4.15
C VAL A 146 10.42 17.68 -3.50
N GLU A 147 10.21 17.66 -2.18
CA GLU A 147 9.85 16.44 -1.45
C GLU A 147 8.53 15.85 -1.98
N ALA A 148 7.49 16.67 -2.18
CA ALA A 148 6.22 16.19 -2.74
C ALA A 148 6.37 15.59 -4.14
N VAL A 149 7.17 16.22 -5.02
CA VAL A 149 7.46 15.70 -6.36
C VAL A 149 8.24 14.38 -6.28
N ALA A 150 9.20 14.28 -5.36
CA ALA A 150 9.95 13.05 -5.15
C ALA A 150 9.08 11.91 -4.60
N LEU A 151 8.14 12.21 -3.69
CA LEU A 151 7.17 11.24 -3.20
C LEU A 151 6.24 10.75 -4.33
N GLU A 152 5.80 11.66 -5.20
CA GLU A 152 4.99 11.30 -6.37
C GLU A 152 5.80 10.39 -7.33
N GLU A 153 7.05 10.75 -7.60
CA GLU A 153 7.94 9.97 -8.47
C GLU A 153 8.23 8.58 -7.90
N PHE A 154 8.46 8.48 -6.59
CA PHE A 154 8.60 7.20 -5.89
C PHE A 154 7.30 6.37 -5.99
N SER A 155 6.14 6.99 -5.78
CA SER A 155 4.85 6.31 -5.83
C SER A 155 4.56 5.64 -7.18
N LYS A 156 5.04 6.23 -8.29
CA LYS A 156 4.92 5.67 -9.65
C LYS A 156 5.83 4.45 -9.88
N ARG A 157 6.89 4.31 -9.09
CA ARG A 157 7.94 3.29 -9.26
C ARG A 157 7.71 2.05 -8.40
N ILE A 158 6.98 2.19 -7.30
CA ILE A 158 6.57 1.08 -6.44
C ILE A 158 5.19 0.56 -6.87
N LYS A 159 5.07 -0.75 -7.01
CA LYS A 159 3.81 -1.44 -7.33
C LYS A 159 3.60 -2.56 -6.33
N ILE A 160 2.40 -2.62 -5.77
CA ILE A 160 2.02 -3.61 -4.78
C ILE A 160 0.90 -4.44 -5.37
N ASN A 161 1.09 -5.76 -5.36
CA ASN A 161 0.06 -6.72 -5.74
C ASN A 161 -0.24 -7.60 -4.53
N GLU A 162 -1.52 -7.68 -4.16
CA GLU A 162 -1.95 -8.46 -3.01
C GLU A 162 -2.93 -9.55 -3.48
N ASN A 163 -2.65 -10.78 -3.08
CA ASN A 163 -3.56 -11.90 -3.27
C ASN A 163 -4.35 -12.14 -2.00
N LEU A 164 -5.58 -11.61 -1.96
CA LEU A 164 -6.50 -11.72 -0.82
C LEU A 164 -6.81 -13.16 -0.40
N LYS A 165 -6.66 -14.15 -1.29
CA LYS A 165 -6.90 -15.57 -0.96
C LYS A 165 -5.75 -16.18 -0.16
N THR A 166 -4.52 -15.75 -0.44
CA THR A 166 -3.31 -16.34 0.18
C THR A 166 -2.66 -15.41 1.19
N GLY A 167 -3.08 -14.14 1.28
CA GLY A 167 -2.40 -13.11 2.07
C GLY A 167 -1.00 -12.79 1.56
N LEU A 168 -0.70 -13.12 0.30
CA LEU A 168 0.61 -12.90 -0.32
C LEU A 168 0.65 -11.48 -0.90
N VAL A 169 1.62 -10.70 -0.45
CA VAL A 169 1.91 -9.34 -0.91
C VAL A 169 3.22 -9.37 -1.70
N THR A 170 3.13 -9.05 -3.00
CA THR A 170 4.29 -8.90 -3.88
C THR A 170 4.56 -7.42 -4.10
N ILE A 171 5.74 -6.96 -3.70
CA ILE A 171 6.19 -5.59 -3.91
C ILE A 171 7.18 -5.59 -5.07
N THR A 172 6.92 -4.75 -6.07
CA THR A 172 7.80 -4.53 -7.22
C THR A 172 8.29 -3.09 -7.19
N LEU A 173 9.61 -2.90 -7.26
CA LEU A 173 10.22 -1.57 -7.30
C LEU A 173 11.06 -1.42 -8.56
N SER A 174 10.97 -0.26 -9.21
CA SER A 174 11.75 0.06 -10.41
C SER A 174 12.70 1.23 -10.17
N MET A 175 14.01 1.00 -10.30
CA MET A 175 15.05 2.02 -10.11
C MET A 175 16.05 2.06 -11.26
N GLU A 176 16.76 3.17 -11.40
CA GLU A 176 17.80 3.37 -12.43
C GLU A 176 19.01 2.46 -12.22
N ASN A 177 19.25 2.05 -10.98
CA ASN A 177 20.31 1.14 -10.57
C ASN A 177 19.69 -0.16 -10.01
N ARG A 178 20.19 -1.32 -10.48
CA ARG A 178 19.70 -2.65 -10.08
C ARG A 178 20.01 -2.97 -8.61
N GLU A 179 21.16 -2.55 -8.10
CA GLU A 179 21.54 -2.71 -6.70
C GLU A 179 20.70 -1.81 -5.79
N LEU A 180 20.43 -0.57 -6.23
CA LEU A 180 19.57 0.38 -5.49
C LEU A 180 18.14 -0.17 -5.31
N SER A 181 17.59 -0.82 -6.33
CA SER A 181 16.25 -1.42 -6.21
C SER A 181 16.20 -2.52 -5.14
N VAL A 182 17.27 -3.29 -4.98
CA VAL A 182 17.39 -4.35 -3.96
C VAL A 182 17.58 -3.72 -2.59
N GLU A 183 18.44 -2.71 -2.48
CA GLU A 183 18.72 -1.98 -1.24
C GLU A 183 17.44 -1.37 -0.66
N ILE A 184 16.65 -0.67 -1.48
CA ILE A 184 15.39 -0.06 -1.04
C ILE A 184 14.35 -1.13 -0.65
N LEU A 185 14.26 -2.24 -1.37
CA LEU A 185 13.34 -3.33 -1.00
C LEU A 185 13.74 -4.01 0.31
N ASN A 186 15.04 -4.19 0.56
CA ASN A 186 15.53 -4.66 1.87
C ASN A 186 15.20 -3.67 2.98
N TYR A 187 15.34 -2.37 2.73
CA TYR A 187 14.93 -1.34 3.67
C TYR A 187 13.43 -1.39 3.98
N ILE A 188 12.58 -1.52 2.96
CA ILE A 188 11.12 -1.67 3.12
C ILE A 188 10.81 -2.92 3.95
N ASN A 189 11.47 -4.04 3.67
CA ASN A 189 11.30 -5.28 4.42
C ASN A 189 11.61 -5.10 5.91
N ASN A 190 12.78 -4.53 6.23
CA ASN A 190 13.17 -4.31 7.62
C ASN A 190 12.21 -3.33 8.31
N PHE A 191 11.78 -2.27 7.62
CA PHE A 191 10.80 -1.34 8.15
C PHE A 191 9.47 -2.03 8.49
N ILE A 192 8.97 -2.93 7.62
CA ILE A 192 7.74 -3.69 7.88
C ILE A 192 7.92 -4.58 9.11
N LEU A 193 9.05 -5.29 9.23
CA LEU A 193 9.34 -6.15 10.37
C LEU A 193 9.41 -5.36 11.68
N ASP A 194 10.12 -4.24 11.69
CA ASP A 194 10.27 -3.37 12.86
C ASP A 194 8.92 -2.73 13.25
N PHE A 195 8.17 -2.21 12.28
CA PHE A 195 6.87 -1.59 12.52
C PHE A 195 5.84 -2.60 13.00
N SER A 196 5.78 -3.78 12.40
CA SER A 196 4.88 -4.84 12.82
C SER A 196 5.20 -5.28 14.24
N SER A 197 6.47 -5.55 14.54
CA SER A 197 6.88 -6.02 15.86
C SER A 197 6.62 -4.96 16.92
N SER A 198 7.08 -3.73 16.71
CA SER A 198 6.94 -2.63 17.69
C SER A 198 5.48 -2.28 17.98
N ASN A 199 4.62 -2.25 16.95
CA ASN A 199 3.20 -1.97 17.17
C ASN A 199 2.49 -3.10 17.91
N ILE A 200 2.76 -4.36 17.57
CA ILE A 200 2.14 -5.50 18.27
C ILE A 200 2.57 -5.50 19.74
N PHE A 201 3.85 -5.33 20.04
CA PHE A 201 4.33 -5.22 21.43
C PHE A 201 3.66 -4.05 22.17
N THR A 202 3.60 -2.87 21.54
CA THR A 202 2.97 -1.68 22.13
C THR A 202 1.48 -1.91 22.41
N LEU A 203 0.77 -2.58 21.50
CA LEU A 203 -0.65 -2.88 21.66
C LEU A 203 -0.87 -3.91 22.78
N ALA A 204 -0.07 -4.97 22.83
CA ALA A 204 -0.11 -5.98 23.88
C ALA A 204 0.19 -5.37 25.26
N ASP A 205 1.17 -4.47 25.35
CA ASP A 205 1.50 -3.76 26.59
C ASP A 205 0.35 -2.88 27.07
N LYS A 206 -0.27 -2.11 26.17
CA LYS A 206 -1.43 -1.27 26.49
C LYS A 206 -2.63 -2.10 26.96
N GLU A 207 -2.85 -3.26 26.36
CA GLU A 207 -3.92 -4.18 26.75
C GLU A 207 -3.69 -4.72 28.16
N ILE A 208 -2.49 -5.23 28.45
CA ILE A 208 -2.13 -5.72 29.79
C ILE A 208 -2.24 -4.59 30.82
N GLN A 209 -1.78 -3.38 30.49
CA GLN A 209 -1.90 -2.22 31.37
C GLN A 209 -3.36 -1.88 31.68
N TYR A 210 -4.23 -1.88 30.66
CA TYR A 210 -5.65 -1.63 30.83
C TYR A 210 -6.33 -2.71 31.71
N LEU A 211 -6.02 -3.98 31.49
CA LEU A 211 -6.57 -5.09 32.28
C LEU A 211 -6.13 -5.00 33.75
N ASN A 212 -4.86 -4.71 34.02
CA ASN A 212 -4.37 -4.49 35.39
C ASN A 212 -5.13 -3.36 36.10
N GLN A 213 -5.27 -2.19 35.45
CA GLN A 213 -6.02 -1.07 36.01
C GLN A 213 -7.49 -1.44 36.29
N ARG A 214 -8.09 -2.25 35.42
CA ARG A 214 -9.48 -2.71 35.61
C ARG A 214 -9.61 -3.72 36.75
N ILE A 215 -8.63 -4.62 36.90
CA ILE A 215 -8.58 -5.59 38.01
C ILE A 215 -8.48 -4.84 39.34
N ASP A 216 -7.56 -3.87 39.47
CA ASP A 216 -7.39 -3.08 40.69
C ASP A 216 -8.70 -2.37 41.10
N LEU A 217 -9.41 -1.79 40.13
CA LEU A 217 -10.69 -1.14 40.37
C LEU A 217 -11.80 -2.12 40.80
N VAL A 218 -11.89 -3.28 40.13
CA VAL A 218 -12.90 -4.28 40.46
C VAL A 218 -12.62 -4.93 41.81
N ASP A 219 -11.36 -5.07 42.20
CA ASP A 219 -10.97 -5.60 43.51
C ASP A 219 -11.51 -4.72 44.65
N LEU A 220 -11.35 -3.41 44.53
CA LEU A 220 -11.92 -2.44 45.49
C LEU A 220 -13.44 -2.52 45.55
N GLU A 221 -14.12 -2.59 44.40
CA GLU A 221 -15.58 -2.71 44.34
C GLU A 221 -16.09 -4.03 44.95
N LEU A 222 -15.30 -5.10 44.82
CA LEU A 222 -15.60 -6.43 45.34
C LEU A 222 -15.41 -6.45 46.86
N GLU A 223 -14.36 -5.82 47.37
CA GLU A 223 -14.14 -5.63 48.81
C GLU A 223 -15.27 -4.82 49.45
N ASP A 224 -15.70 -3.72 48.83
CA ASP A 224 -16.86 -2.94 49.29
C ASP A 224 -18.14 -3.78 49.33
N SER A 225 -18.40 -4.57 48.28
CA SER A 225 -19.57 -5.47 48.23
C SER A 225 -19.52 -6.55 49.31
N LYS A 226 -18.34 -7.11 49.60
CA LYS A 226 -18.13 -8.06 50.71
C LYS A 226 -18.42 -7.39 52.05
N ASN A 227 -17.86 -6.21 52.29
CA ASN A 227 -18.04 -5.47 53.53
C ASN A 227 -19.52 -5.10 53.76
N ASN A 228 -20.23 -4.67 52.73
CA ASN A 228 -21.67 -4.40 52.81
C ASN A 228 -22.48 -5.64 53.20
N LEU A 229 -22.15 -6.82 52.66
CA LEU A 229 -22.78 -8.08 53.04
C LEU A 229 -22.45 -8.47 54.48
N ILE A 230 -21.21 -8.31 54.92
CA ILE A 230 -20.77 -8.57 56.29
C ILE A 230 -21.54 -7.69 57.27
N LEU A 231 -21.57 -6.37 57.03
CA LEU A 231 -22.29 -5.40 57.87
C LEU A 231 -23.79 -5.72 57.95
N PHE A 232 -24.41 -6.14 56.84
CA PHE A 232 -25.80 -6.58 56.84
C PHE A 232 -26.01 -7.80 57.74
N LEU A 233 -25.14 -8.81 57.66
CA LEU A 233 -25.23 -10.04 58.45
C LEU A 233 -24.97 -9.80 59.94
N GLU A 234 -24.04 -8.89 60.28
CA GLU A 234 -23.74 -8.50 61.65
C GLU A 234 -24.92 -7.75 62.29
N ALA A 235 -25.55 -6.85 61.55
CA ALA A 235 -26.69 -6.07 62.00
C ALA A 235 -27.99 -6.90 62.11
N ASN A 236 -28.14 -7.96 61.29
CA ASN A 236 -29.39 -8.71 61.16
C ASN A 236 -29.19 -10.21 61.35
N LYS A 237 -29.04 -10.67 62.61
CA LYS A 237 -28.77 -12.09 62.92
C LYS A 237 -29.90 -13.05 62.51
N ASP A 238 -31.16 -12.62 62.61
CA ASP A 238 -32.36 -13.43 62.30
C ASP A 238 -33.01 -13.07 60.95
N TYR A 239 -32.22 -12.60 59.98
CA TYR A 239 -32.72 -12.11 58.68
C TYR A 239 -33.58 -13.14 57.91
N LEU A 240 -33.36 -14.44 58.12
CA LEU A 240 -34.10 -15.53 57.47
C LEU A 240 -35.59 -15.57 57.85
N GLN A 241 -35.95 -15.09 59.04
CA GLN A 241 -37.34 -15.11 59.53
C GLN A 241 -38.19 -13.97 58.94
N SER A 242 -37.55 -12.99 58.29
CA SER A 242 -38.23 -11.86 57.66
C SER A 242 -38.11 -11.92 56.14
N PRO A 243 -39.24 -12.01 55.40
CA PRO A 243 -39.22 -12.04 53.93
C PRO A 243 -38.51 -10.84 53.29
N SER A 244 -38.59 -9.65 53.91
CA SER A 244 -37.94 -8.44 53.38
C SER A 244 -36.42 -8.44 53.58
N LEU A 245 -35.95 -8.86 54.75
CA LEU A 245 -34.51 -8.97 55.05
C LEU A 245 -33.88 -10.11 54.24
N ASN A 246 -34.56 -11.24 54.10
CA ASN A 246 -34.09 -12.33 53.24
C ASN A 246 -33.95 -11.88 51.78
N ARG A 247 -34.88 -11.07 51.24
CA ARG A 247 -34.73 -10.49 49.90
C ARG A 247 -33.48 -9.61 49.80
N GLN A 248 -33.27 -8.69 50.74
CA GLN A 248 -32.09 -7.82 50.75
C GLN A 248 -30.78 -8.62 50.81
N TYR A 249 -30.73 -9.69 51.60
CA TYR A 249 -29.60 -10.61 51.61
C TYR A 249 -29.33 -11.23 50.24
N GLN A 250 -30.36 -11.72 49.55
CA GLN A 250 -30.21 -12.30 48.21
C GLN A 250 -29.71 -11.27 47.20
N ASP A 251 -30.20 -10.03 47.27
CA ASP A 251 -29.77 -8.95 46.38
C ASP A 251 -28.27 -8.63 46.60
N LEU A 252 -27.84 -8.43 47.85
CA LEU A 252 -26.43 -8.19 48.20
C LEU A 252 -25.54 -9.35 47.77
N LYS A 253 -25.98 -10.59 48.01
CA LYS A 253 -25.27 -11.80 47.60
C LYS A 253 -25.15 -11.90 46.08
N GLN A 254 -26.20 -11.55 45.33
CA GLN A 254 -26.17 -11.57 43.88
C GLN A 254 -25.20 -10.52 43.33
N ILE A 255 -25.16 -9.31 43.92
CA ILE A 255 -24.19 -8.27 43.56
C ILE A 255 -22.75 -8.76 43.79
N LEU A 256 -22.48 -9.39 44.94
CA LEU A 256 -21.17 -9.96 45.24
C LEU A 256 -20.78 -11.04 44.21
N LEU A 257 -21.66 -12.02 43.94
CA LEU A 257 -21.41 -13.08 42.97
C LEU A 257 -21.16 -12.52 41.56
N PHE A 258 -21.89 -11.47 41.18
CA PHE A 258 -21.69 -10.79 39.91
C PHE A 258 -20.28 -10.16 39.82
N LYS A 259 -19.83 -9.46 40.88
CA LYS A 259 -18.47 -8.88 40.91
C LYS A 259 -17.38 -9.96 40.93
N GLU A 260 -17.59 -11.06 41.66
CA GLU A 260 -16.67 -12.22 41.63
C GLU A 260 -16.55 -12.80 40.22
N SER A 261 -17.67 -12.93 39.49
CA SER A 261 -17.66 -13.39 38.10
C SER A 261 -16.90 -12.45 37.17
N ILE A 262 -17.03 -11.12 37.34
CA ILE A 262 -16.25 -10.14 36.59
C ILE A 262 -14.77 -10.29 36.88
N MET A 263 -14.39 -10.41 38.17
CA MET A 263 -12.99 -10.58 38.58
C MET A 263 -12.37 -11.83 37.95
N ILE A 264 -13.05 -12.98 38.02
CA ILE A 264 -12.59 -14.23 37.41
C ILE A 264 -12.36 -14.04 35.89
N THR A 265 -13.28 -13.36 35.22
CA THR A 265 -13.17 -13.09 33.78
C THR A 265 -11.97 -12.21 33.46
N LEU A 266 -11.72 -11.14 34.22
CA LEU A 266 -10.57 -10.26 34.02
C LEU A 266 -9.24 -10.97 34.26
N LEU A 267 -9.16 -11.81 35.30
CA LEU A 267 -7.99 -12.64 35.59
C LEU A 267 -7.72 -13.64 34.45
N GLN A 268 -8.75 -14.26 33.88
CA GLN A 268 -8.57 -15.11 32.71
C GLN A 268 -8.09 -14.32 31.49
N GLN A 269 -8.64 -13.14 31.24
CA GLN A 269 -8.26 -12.29 30.11
C GLN A 269 -6.80 -11.83 30.21
N ILE A 270 -6.32 -11.45 31.40
CA ILE A 270 -4.93 -11.02 31.55
C ILE A 270 -3.94 -12.17 31.35
N GLU A 271 -4.26 -13.39 31.80
CA GLU A 271 -3.43 -14.57 31.53
C GLU A 271 -3.35 -14.86 30.02
N ILE A 272 -4.48 -14.78 29.31
CA ILE A 272 -4.50 -14.92 27.84
C ILE A 272 -3.64 -13.82 27.19
N ALA A 273 -3.78 -12.56 27.61
CA ALA A 273 -3.02 -11.44 27.07
C ALA A 273 -1.50 -11.60 27.30
N GLN A 274 -1.09 -12.07 28.49
CA GLN A 274 0.30 -12.37 28.80
C GLN A 274 0.86 -13.51 27.95
N LEU A 275 0.10 -14.60 27.79
CA LEU A 275 0.47 -15.73 26.94
C LEU A 275 0.63 -15.30 25.48
N ASN A 276 -0.30 -14.48 24.97
CA ASN A 276 -0.23 -13.97 23.60
C ASN A 276 0.99 -13.08 23.40
N LYS A 277 1.33 -12.22 24.37
CA LYS A 277 2.54 -11.39 24.33
C LYS A 277 3.83 -12.21 24.25
N VAL A 278 3.93 -13.32 24.98
CA VAL A 278 5.12 -14.21 24.92
C VAL A 278 5.20 -14.97 23.60
N LYS A 279 4.05 -15.28 22.98
CA LYS A 279 3.95 -16.04 21.74
C LYS A 279 4.10 -15.22 20.46
N ILE A 280 4.36 -13.90 20.54
CA ILE A 280 4.52 -13.04 19.36
C ILE A 280 5.66 -13.57 18.48
N SER A 281 5.31 -14.39 17.48
CA SER A 281 6.15 -14.73 16.33
C SER A 281 6.06 -13.56 15.34
N PRO A 282 7.09 -13.28 14.52
CA PRO A 282 6.96 -12.29 13.46
C PRO A 282 5.71 -12.61 12.63
N VAL A 283 4.74 -11.68 12.62
CA VAL A 283 3.45 -11.80 11.90
C VAL A 283 3.64 -11.76 10.38
N VAL A 284 4.86 -11.48 9.95
CA VAL A 284 5.23 -11.28 8.55
C VAL A 284 6.33 -12.27 8.20
N GLY A 285 6.01 -13.20 7.29
CA GLY A 285 6.96 -14.16 6.72
C GLY A 285 7.47 -13.68 5.38
N ILE A 286 8.76 -13.89 5.11
CA ILE A 286 9.37 -13.63 3.81
C ILE A 286 9.27 -14.92 2.99
N LEU A 287 8.67 -14.82 1.79
CA LEU A 287 8.67 -15.93 0.83
C LEU A 287 9.90 -15.85 -0.08
N ASP A 288 10.13 -14.68 -0.68
CA ASP A 288 11.25 -14.45 -1.60
C ASP A 288 11.99 -13.18 -1.18
N HIS A 289 13.32 -13.26 -1.03
CA HIS A 289 14.16 -12.09 -0.82
C HIS A 289 14.32 -11.25 -2.11
N PRO A 290 14.59 -9.94 -2.00
CA PRO A 290 14.84 -9.11 -3.17
C PRO A 290 16.00 -9.63 -4.00
N SER A 291 15.75 -9.90 -5.29
CA SER A 291 16.76 -10.36 -6.23
C SER A 291 17.21 -9.25 -7.18
N ILE A 292 18.48 -9.31 -7.60
CA ILE A 292 19.05 -8.37 -8.57
C ILE A 292 18.51 -8.68 -9.96
N ALA A 293 17.93 -7.68 -10.61
CA ALA A 293 17.37 -7.83 -11.94
C ALA A 293 18.46 -8.16 -12.97
N PRO A 294 18.36 -9.28 -13.72
CA PRO A 294 19.36 -9.64 -14.73
C PRO A 294 19.26 -8.78 -15.99
N LYS A 295 18.11 -8.14 -16.23
CA LYS A 295 17.83 -7.32 -17.42
C LYS A 295 17.01 -6.09 -17.04
N LYS A 296 17.19 -5.03 -17.81
CA LYS A 296 16.35 -3.82 -17.70
C LYS A 296 14.89 -4.14 -18.02
N SER A 297 13.98 -3.54 -17.26
CA SER A 297 12.54 -3.69 -17.43
C SER A 297 11.96 -2.65 -18.38
N SER A 298 12.54 -1.44 -18.39
CA SER A 298 12.09 -0.30 -19.19
C SER A 298 13.28 0.52 -19.73
N PRO A 299 13.11 1.24 -20.86
CA PRO A 299 11.99 1.15 -21.80
C PRO A 299 12.02 -0.14 -22.64
N LYS A 300 10.84 -0.69 -22.96
CA LYS A 300 10.70 -1.80 -23.90
C LYS A 300 10.93 -1.28 -25.32
N ARG A 301 12.16 -1.40 -25.83
CA ARG A 301 12.58 -0.88 -27.14
C ARG A 301 11.68 -1.35 -28.29
N THR A 302 11.17 -2.58 -28.21
CA THR A 302 10.23 -3.13 -29.21
C THR A 302 8.90 -2.38 -29.24
N LEU A 303 8.41 -1.92 -28.09
CA LEU A 303 7.19 -1.12 -28.00
C LEU A 303 7.34 0.24 -28.70
N TYR A 304 8.50 0.90 -28.52
CA TYR A 304 8.83 2.17 -29.19
C TYR A 304 8.98 2.02 -30.71
N LEU A 305 9.54 0.90 -31.16
CA LEU A 305 9.64 0.59 -32.58
C LEU A 305 8.25 0.41 -33.20
N ILE A 306 7.38 -0.37 -32.57
CA ILE A 306 6.01 -0.62 -33.05
C ILE A 306 5.18 0.67 -33.03
N SER A 307 5.26 1.45 -31.95
CA SER A 307 4.55 2.73 -31.87
C SER A 307 5.03 3.70 -32.95
N GLY A 308 6.33 3.77 -33.23
CA GLY A 308 6.84 4.63 -34.30
C GLY A 308 6.42 4.21 -35.70
N LEU A 309 6.35 2.91 -35.97
CA LEU A 309 5.79 2.42 -37.23
C LEU A 309 4.31 2.81 -37.40
N LEU A 310 3.51 2.67 -36.35
CA LEU A 310 2.10 3.05 -36.34
C LEU A 310 1.90 4.56 -36.52
N PHE A 311 2.62 5.38 -35.76
CA PHE A 311 2.52 6.84 -35.88
C PHE A 311 2.94 7.33 -37.26
N GLY A 312 4.05 6.81 -37.81
CA GLY A 312 4.48 7.19 -39.15
C GLY A 312 3.53 6.71 -40.25
N PHE A 313 2.85 5.58 -40.05
CA PHE A 313 1.84 5.08 -40.98
C PHE A 313 0.61 6.00 -41.00
N ILE A 314 0.06 6.32 -39.82
CA ILE A 314 -1.08 7.23 -39.66
C ILE A 314 -0.74 8.62 -40.21
N PHE A 315 0.43 9.16 -39.84
CA PHE A 315 0.89 10.46 -40.34
C PHE A 315 1.00 10.47 -41.86
N SER A 316 1.52 9.40 -42.46
CA SER A 316 1.65 9.32 -43.90
C SER A 316 0.31 9.20 -44.62
N ILE A 317 -0.67 8.49 -44.05
CA ILE A 317 -2.04 8.45 -44.60
C ILE A 317 -2.63 9.85 -44.60
N SER A 318 -2.59 10.54 -43.47
CA SER A 318 -3.15 11.89 -43.31
C SER A 318 -2.48 12.89 -44.26
N MET A 319 -1.15 12.88 -44.35
CA MET A 319 -0.39 13.73 -45.26
C MET A 319 -0.77 13.46 -46.73
N MET A 320 -0.98 12.20 -47.08
CA MET A 320 -1.30 11.81 -48.44
C MET A 320 -2.72 12.24 -48.81
N ILE A 321 -3.70 12.06 -47.92
CA ILE A 321 -5.07 12.56 -48.07
C ILE A 321 -5.05 14.08 -48.28
N TYR A 322 -4.39 14.82 -47.39
CA TYR A 322 -4.24 16.28 -47.49
C TYR A 322 -3.65 16.72 -48.84
N ARG A 323 -2.60 16.03 -49.30
CA ARG A 323 -1.98 16.32 -50.60
C ARG A 323 -2.91 16.07 -51.78
N THR A 324 -3.79 15.07 -51.71
CA THR A 324 -4.80 14.84 -52.74
C THR A 324 -5.89 15.90 -52.75
N LEU A 325 -6.34 16.36 -51.58
CA LEU A 325 -7.33 17.43 -51.46
C LEU A 325 -6.81 18.78 -52.00
N ASN A 326 -5.51 19.07 -51.82
CA ASN A 326 -4.90 20.35 -52.19
C ASN A 326 -4.21 20.35 -53.57
N ARG A 327 -4.32 19.29 -54.37
CA ARG A 327 -3.79 19.32 -55.74
C ARG A 327 -4.70 20.17 -56.63
N PRO A 328 -4.19 21.18 -57.36
CA PRO A 328 -5.01 21.92 -58.30
C PRO A 328 -5.55 20.96 -59.38
N TYR A 329 -6.82 21.15 -59.75
CA TYR A 329 -7.45 20.47 -60.86
C TYR A 329 -6.76 20.90 -62.15
N ASP A 330 -5.84 20.08 -62.67
CA ASP A 330 -5.36 20.23 -64.05
C ASP A 330 -6.53 19.81 -64.96
N TYR A 331 -7.20 20.80 -65.54
CA TYR A 331 -8.24 20.66 -66.57
C TYR A 331 -7.67 20.19 -67.91
#